data_AF-X0QNZ6-F1
#
_entry.id   AF-X0QNZ6-F1
#
_cell.length_a   1.000
_cell.length_b   1.000
_cell.length_c   1.000
_cell.angle_alpha   90.00
_cell.angle_beta   90.00
_cell.angle_gamma   90.00
#
_symmetry.space_group_name_H-M   'P 1'
#
loop_
_entity.id
_entity.type
_entity.pdbx_description
1 polymer ?
#
loop_
_entity_poly.entity_id
_entity_poly.type
_entity_poly.pdbx_seq_one_letter_code
_entity_poly.pdbx_strand_id
1 'polypeptide(L)'
;MPLNPDMSTTALIEGYFAREVQPHVPDAWINPDKTDAIDEEIGIVGFEIPFNRHFYVYEPPRPLAEIDADLDAVSSEIMQLLGEVHS
;
A
#
# COMPACT_ATOMS: atom_id res chain seq x y z
N MET A 1 -8.07 -14.97 -5.20
CA MET A 1 -8.69 -16.29 -5.47
C MET A 1 -7.64 -17.35 -5.26
N PRO A 2 -7.92 -18.45 -4.54
CA PRO A 2 -7.00 -19.57 -4.52
C PRO A 2 -6.86 -20.12 -5.94
N LEU A 3 -5.62 -20.34 -6.39
CA LEU A 3 -5.35 -21.03 -7.64
C LEU A 3 -5.90 -22.46 -7.51
N ASN A 4 -6.81 -22.85 -8.40
CA ASN A 4 -7.26 -24.24 -8.49
C ASN A 4 -6.21 -25.01 -9.30
N PRO A 5 -5.44 -25.94 -8.71
CA PRO A 5 -4.39 -26.67 -9.43
C PRO A 5 -4.94 -27.60 -10.52
N ASP A 6 -6.25 -27.89 -10.53
CA ASP A 6 -6.90 -28.73 -11.53
C ASP A 6 -7.31 -27.95 -12.80
N MET A 7 -7.08 -26.63 -12.86
CA MET A 7 -7.43 -25.76 -13.98
C MET A 7 -6.24 -24.90 -14.40
N SER A 8 -6.10 -24.60 -15.69
CA SER A 8 -5.06 -23.66 -16.14
C SER A 8 -5.33 -22.25 -15.64
N THR A 9 -4.26 -21.50 -15.40
CA THR A 9 -4.29 -20.10 -14.95
C THR A 9 -5.08 -19.26 -15.96
N THR A 10 -4.87 -19.52 -17.25
CA THR A 10 -5.58 -18.87 -18.35
C THR A 10 -7.11 -19.07 -18.27
N ALA A 11 -7.58 -20.32 -18.10
CA ALA A 11 -9.01 -20.61 -18.03
C ALA A 11 -9.66 -20.00 -16.78
N LEU A 12 -8.92 -19.94 -15.67
CA LEU A 12 -9.37 -19.29 -14.44
C LEU A 12 -9.55 -17.78 -14.63
N ILE A 13 -8.58 -17.13 -15.28
CA ILE A 13 -8.58 -15.69 -15.53
C ILE A 13 -9.70 -15.31 -16.50
N GLU A 14 -9.85 -16.02 -17.62
CA GLU A 14 -10.92 -15.76 -18.59
C GLU A 14 -12.31 -15.94 -17.96
N GLY A 15 -12.49 -16.99 -17.15
CA GLY A 15 -13.75 -17.23 -16.44
C GLY A 15 -14.07 -16.15 -15.40
N TYR A 16 -13.06 -15.62 -14.71
CA TYR A 16 -13.24 -14.47 -13.81
C TYR A 16 -13.58 -13.20 -14.60
N PHE A 17 -12.85 -12.94 -15.68
CA PHE A 17 -13.02 -11.76 -16.52
C PHE A 17 -14.43 -11.67 -17.10
N ALA A 18 -14.95 -12.76 -17.64
CA ALA A 18 -16.30 -12.82 -18.19
C ALA A 18 -17.39 -12.62 -17.12
N ARG A 19 -17.15 -13.09 -15.88
CA ARG A 19 -18.14 -13.00 -14.79
C ARG A 19 -18.13 -11.65 -14.09
N GLU A 20 -16.95 -11.09 -13.83
CA GLU A 20 -16.78 -9.95 -12.91
C GLU A 20 -16.33 -8.67 -13.61
N VAL A 21 -15.74 -8.73 -14.81
CA VAL A 21 -15.19 -7.54 -15.48
C VAL A 21 -16.06 -7.13 -16.67
N GLN A 22 -16.29 -8.06 -17.60
CA GLN A 22 -17.03 -7.81 -18.84
C GLN A 22 -18.45 -7.24 -18.64
N PRO A 23 -19.24 -7.64 -17.62
CA PRO A 23 -20.56 -7.05 -17.38
C PRO A 23 -20.53 -5.59 -16.95
N HIS A 24 -19.42 -5.13 -16.36
CA HIS A 24 -19.26 -3.77 -15.87
C HIS A 24 -18.50 -2.88 -16.86
N VAL A 25 -17.58 -3.45 -17.64
CA VAL A 25 -16.77 -2.73 -18.63
C VAL A 25 -16.71 -3.56 -19.93
N PRO A 26 -17.63 -3.33 -20.87
CA PRO A 26 -17.71 -4.12 -22.10
C PRO A 26 -16.47 -4.02 -23.02
N ASP A 27 -15.80 -2.86 -22.99
CA ASP A 27 -14.59 -2.59 -23.80
C ASP A 27 -13.30 -3.09 -23.13
N ALA A 28 -13.41 -3.74 -21.96
CA ALA A 28 -12.26 -4.35 -21.32
C ALA A 28 -11.74 -5.52 -22.18
N TRP A 29 -10.44 -5.76 -22.14
CA TRP A 29 -9.79 -6.89 -22.78
C TRP A 29 -8.59 -7.33 -21.95
N ILE A 30 -8.18 -8.59 -22.12
CA ILE A 30 -7.01 -9.17 -21.48
C ILE A 30 -5.85 -9.06 -22.46
N ASN A 31 -4.70 -8.56 -22.01
CA ASN A 31 -3.51 -8.49 -22.84
C ASN A 31 -2.77 -9.84 -22.88
N PRO A 32 -2.75 -10.56 -24.02
CA PRO A 32 -2.11 -11.87 -24.11
C PRO A 32 -0.58 -11.80 -24.12
N ASP A 33 0.01 -10.62 -24.38
CA ASP A 33 1.47 -10.42 -24.38
C ASP A 33 2.06 -10.35 -22.96
N LYS A 34 1.21 -10.37 -21.94
CA LYS A 34 1.61 -10.31 -20.53
C LYS A 34 1.51 -11.70 -19.93
N THR A 35 2.64 -12.39 -19.94
CA THR A 35 2.81 -13.71 -19.33
C THR A 35 3.90 -13.67 -18.26
N ASP A 36 3.86 -14.63 -17.33
CA ASP A 36 4.93 -14.81 -16.36
C ASP A 36 6.03 -15.74 -16.88
N ALA A 37 7.20 -15.69 -16.24
CA ALA A 37 8.39 -16.41 -16.69
C ALA A 37 8.46 -17.87 -16.20
N ILE A 38 7.49 -18.33 -15.41
CA ILE A 38 7.49 -19.64 -14.77
C ILE A 38 6.66 -20.63 -15.59
N ASP A 39 5.42 -20.25 -15.91
CA ASP A 39 4.49 -21.11 -16.67
C ASP A 39 4.16 -20.58 -18.07
N GLU A 40 4.63 -19.37 -18.42
CA GLU A 40 4.36 -18.68 -19.68
C GLU A 40 2.86 -18.49 -19.98
N GLU A 41 1.99 -18.62 -18.96
CA GLU A 41 0.55 -18.37 -19.07
C GLU A 41 0.21 -16.90 -18.85
N ILE A 42 -1.02 -16.51 -19.22
CA ILE A 42 -1.47 -15.12 -19.12
C ILE A 42 -1.53 -14.67 -17.66
N GLY A 43 -0.94 -13.50 -17.38
CA GLY A 43 -0.89 -12.90 -16.05
C GLY A 43 0.54 -12.64 -15.59
N ILE A 44 0.68 -11.90 -14.49
CA ILE A 44 1.95 -11.74 -13.78
C ILE A 44 1.71 -12.19 -12.34
N VAL A 45 2.48 -13.16 -11.87
CA VAL A 45 2.43 -13.59 -10.48
C VAL A 45 2.97 -12.47 -9.58
N GLY A 46 2.07 -11.83 -8.83
CA GLY A 46 2.42 -10.86 -7.80
C GLY A 46 2.86 -11.56 -6.51
N PHE A 47 3.99 -11.15 -5.95
CA PHE A 47 4.41 -11.58 -4.61
C PHE A 47 3.92 -10.57 -3.58
N GLU A 48 3.29 -11.05 -2.51
CA GLU A 48 3.04 -10.23 -1.33
C GLU A 48 4.29 -10.25 -0.44
N ILE A 49 4.94 -9.10 -0.27
CA ILE A 49 6.02 -8.95 0.70
C ILE A 49 5.40 -8.42 1.99
N PRO A 50 5.39 -9.18 3.10
CA PRO A 50 4.83 -8.70 4.35
C PRO A 50 5.75 -7.63 4.93
N PHE A 51 5.48 -6.36 4.60
CA PHE A 51 6.34 -5.24 4.94
C PHE A 51 6.58 -5.14 6.45
N ASN A 52 5.53 -5.33 7.25
CA ASN A 52 5.60 -5.31 8.72
C ASN A 52 6.50 -6.40 9.31
N ARG A 53 6.75 -7.50 8.58
CA ARG A 53 7.61 -8.58 9.09
C ARG A 53 9.08 -8.35 8.72
N HIS A 54 9.34 -7.84 7.53
CA HIS A 54 10.72 -7.74 7.00
C HIS A 54 11.33 -6.36 7.18
N PHE A 55 10.53 -5.31 7.25
CA PHE A 55 11.00 -3.92 7.29
C PHE A 55 10.56 -3.18 8.54
N TYR A 56 9.91 -3.85 9.50
CA TYR A 56 9.62 -3.22 10.79
C TYR A 56 10.92 -3.08 11.59
N VAL A 57 11.42 -1.86 11.63
CA VAL A 57 12.47 -1.45 12.56
C VAL A 57 11.77 -0.79 13.73
N TYR A 58 11.97 -1.35 14.94
CA TYR A 58 11.46 -0.72 16.15
C TYR A 58 12.16 0.62 16.35
N GLU A 59 11.38 1.71 16.28
CA GLU A 59 11.82 3.04 16.64
C GLU A 59 11.35 3.33 18.07
N PRO A 60 12.27 3.47 19.04
CA PRO A 60 11.89 3.81 20.40
C PRO A 60 11.24 5.20 20.40
N PRO A 61 10.22 5.44 21.23
CA PRO A 61 9.67 6.78 21.42
C PRO A 61 10.77 7.77 21.84
N ARG A 62 10.64 9.02 21.40
CA ARG A 62 11.58 10.07 21.78
C ARG A 62 11.63 10.27 23.31
N PRO A 63 12.78 10.61 23.90
CA PRO A 63 12.92 10.85 25.33
C PRO A 63 11.95 11.91 25.87
N LEU A 64 11.50 11.75 27.12
CA LEU A 64 10.64 12.73 27.79
C LEU A 64 11.28 14.12 27.87
N ALA A 65 12.60 14.20 28.10
CA ALA A 65 13.31 15.46 28.15
C ALA A 65 13.24 16.26 26.83
N GLU A 66 13.17 15.58 25.69
CA GLU A 66 12.97 16.23 24.38
C GLU A 66 11.53 16.72 24.22
N ILE A 67 10.56 16.01 24.80
CA ILE A 67 9.16 16.45 24.84
C ILE A 67 9.02 17.72 25.66
N ASP A 68 9.60 17.77 26.85
CA ASP A 68 9.55 18.93 27.73
C ASP A 68 10.23 20.14 27.08
N ALA A 69 11.41 19.94 26.47
CA ALA A 69 12.13 21.02 25.78
C ALA A 69 11.33 21.61 24.59
N ASP A 70 10.68 20.77 23.79
CA ASP A 70 9.83 21.24 22.69
C ASP A 70 8.59 21.98 23.22
N LEU A 71 7.97 21.50 24.30
CA LEU A 71 6.81 22.15 24.92
C LEU A 71 7.17 23.53 25.45
N ASP A 72 8.33 23.67 26.09
CA ASP A 72 8.83 24.95 26.59
C ASP A 72 9.14 25.91 25.45
N ALA A 73 9.76 25.43 24.36
CA ALA A 73 10.05 26.24 23.18
C ALA A 73 8.77 26.78 22.53
N VAL A 74 7.79 25.92 22.28
CA VAL A 74 6.48 26.30 21.71
C VAL A 74 5.74 27.26 22.64
N SER A 75 5.76 27.01 23.96
CA SER A 75 5.12 27.90 24.93
C SER A 75 5.76 29.29 24.94
N SER A 76 7.09 29.37 24.86
CA SER A 76 7.81 30.64 24.78
C SER A 76 7.51 31.40 23.49
N GLU A 77 7.40 30.71 22.36
CA GLU A 77 7.04 31.31 21.07
C GLU A 77 5.63 31.90 21.11
N ILE A 78 4.67 31.17 21.67
CA ILE A 78 3.29 31.64 21.85
C ILE A 78 3.25 32.90 22.72
N MET A 79 3.99 32.91 23.83
CA MET A 79 4.05 34.07 24.73
C MET A 79 4.66 35.30 24.05
N GLN A 80 5.67 35.09 23.20
CA GLN A 80 6.26 36.18 22.42
C GLN A 80 5.25 36.78 21.43
N LEU A 81 4.58 35.94 20.64
CA LEU A 81 3.56 36.37 19.68
C LEU A 81 2.40 37.11 20.34
N LEU A 82 1.94 36.64 21.51
CA LEU A 82 0.89 37.33 22.27
C LEU A 82 1.35 38.71 22.79
N GLY A 83 2.62 38.85 23.15
CA GLY A 83 3.20 40.14 23.56
C GLY A 83 3.29 41.16 22.43
N GLU A 84 3.56 40.71 21.20
CA GLU A 84 3.61 41.55 20.01
C GLU A 84 2.23 42.10 19.61
N VAL A 85 1.13 41.40 19.93
CA VAL A 85 -0.25 41.81 19.62
C VAL A 85 -0.84 42.75 20.68
N HIS A 86 -0.35 42.70 21.92
CA HIS A 86 -0.80 43.56 23.03
C HIS A 86 -0.01 44.88 23.19
N SER A 87 0.92 45.16 22.28
CA SER A 87 1.71 46.41 22.20
C SER A 87 1.22 47.31 21.07
#